data_AF-A0A5J9SNV2-F1
#
_entry.id   AF-A0A5J9SNV2-F1
#
_cell.length_a   1.000
_cell.length_b   1.000
_cell.length_c   1.000
_cell.angle_alpha   90.00
_cell.angle_beta   90.00
_cell.angle_gamma   90.00
#
_symmetry.space_group_name_H-M   'P 1'
#
loop_
_entity.id
_entity.type
_entity.pdbx_description
1 polymer ?
#
loop_
_entity_poly.entity_id
_entity_poly.type
_entity_poly.pdbx_seq_one_letter_code
_entity_poly.pdbx_strand_id
1 'polypeptide(L)'
;CKHYTTAIENNLAIRIDEGRPVIPIQAAKFATEGGMVLRQHIPVLPNWKEYKMDPSYVCDYISKVSRDKYKDEDPTPLELFKEFHSSQKTGFISKPVQKAIDHMEAMMGNPVEEGQEPPSTESTVCEVVRSNTFLRAVGISPKKRSRVSRSCQFQDLMRGLYLEKVRRDALRETIKQQNLQLADLRKISVEATEARRTTTAQLEAFRKEAARKAEMIQSFRMVLGVEGQVHPSLLVSE
;
A
#
# COMPACT_ATOMS: atom_id res chain seq x y z
N CYS A 1 -19.34 -25.04 18.46
CA CYS A 1 -19.22 -24.27 17.20
C CYS A 1 -20.52 -23.63 16.70
N LYS A 2 -21.71 -24.23 16.88
CA LYS A 2 -23.00 -23.65 16.43
C LYS A 2 -23.40 -22.33 17.13
N HIS A 3 -22.88 -22.04 18.32
CA HIS A 3 -23.23 -20.83 19.07
C HIS A 3 -22.40 -19.58 18.70
N TYR A 4 -21.28 -19.72 17.99
CA TYR A 4 -20.46 -18.58 17.56
C TYR A 4 -20.94 -17.97 16.23
N THR A 5 -21.69 -18.74 15.43
CA THR A 5 -22.15 -18.36 14.09
C THR A 5 -23.37 -17.43 14.13
N THR A 6 -24.29 -17.62 15.07
CA THR A 6 -25.51 -16.80 15.19
C THR A 6 -25.22 -15.33 15.58
N ALA A 7 -24.07 -15.05 16.20
CA ALA A 7 -23.68 -13.69 16.59
C ALA A 7 -23.18 -12.84 15.40
N ILE A 8 -22.68 -13.46 14.33
CA ILE A 8 -22.11 -12.77 13.15
C ILE A 8 -23.18 -12.50 12.07
N GLU A 9 -24.31 -13.21 12.14
CA GLU A 9 -25.49 -13.03 11.28
C GLU A 9 -26.18 -11.67 11.48
N ASN A 10 -25.88 -10.95 12.58
CA ASN A 10 -26.38 -9.61 12.81
C ASN A 10 -25.54 -8.56 12.06
N ASN A 11 -25.95 -8.33 10.81
CA ASN A 11 -25.97 -7.03 10.12
C ASN A 11 -24.68 -6.18 10.01
N LEU A 12 -23.49 -6.77 10.16
CA LEU A 12 -22.27 -6.10 9.71
C LEU A 12 -22.18 -6.21 8.18
N ALA A 13 -22.60 -5.17 7.47
CA ALA A 13 -22.42 -5.08 6.03
C ALA A 13 -20.91 -5.10 5.70
N ILE A 14 -20.47 -6.16 5.02
CA ILE A 14 -19.12 -6.22 4.45
C ILE A 14 -19.17 -5.37 3.17
N ARG A 15 -18.81 -4.09 3.28
CA ARG A 15 -18.63 -3.23 2.12
C ARG A 15 -17.27 -3.54 1.51
N ILE A 16 -17.29 -4.28 0.41
CA ILE A 16 -16.10 -4.55 -0.41
C ILE A 16 -16.20 -3.59 -1.60
N ASP A 17 -15.55 -2.44 -1.52
CA ASP A 17 -15.41 -1.51 -2.66
C ASP A 17 -14.35 -2.05 -3.66
N GLU A 18 -14.31 -3.37 -3.81
CA GLU A 18 -13.28 -4.25 -4.37
C GLU A 18 -11.99 -4.40 -3.51
N GLY A 19 -11.50 -5.63 -3.33
CA GLY A 19 -10.23 -5.95 -2.65
C GLY A 19 -10.38 -6.41 -1.19
N ARG A 20 -9.29 -6.38 -0.41
CA ARG A 20 -9.29 -6.82 0.99
C ARG A 20 -9.97 -5.75 1.87
N PRO A 21 -10.89 -6.13 2.78
CA PRO A 21 -11.50 -5.16 3.69
C PRO A 21 -10.45 -4.43 4.53
N VAL A 22 -10.54 -3.09 4.57
CA VAL A 22 -9.61 -2.23 5.31
C VAL A 22 -9.94 -2.23 6.81
N ILE A 23 -11.23 -2.37 7.14
CA ILE A 23 -11.68 -2.36 8.54
C ILE A 23 -11.37 -3.72 9.18
N PRO A 24 -10.61 -3.77 10.30
CA PRO A 24 -10.18 -5.04 10.91
C PRO A 24 -11.30 -6.03 11.19
N ILE A 25 -12.47 -5.54 11.64
CA ILE A 25 -13.62 -6.41 11.94
C ILE A 25 -14.28 -6.97 10.67
N GLN A 26 -14.34 -6.20 9.58
CA GLN A 26 -14.81 -6.68 8.28
C GLN A 26 -13.80 -7.65 7.66
N ALA A 27 -12.49 -7.43 7.86
CA ALA A 27 -11.44 -8.34 7.41
C ALA A 27 -11.50 -9.68 8.15
N ALA A 28 -11.72 -9.66 9.47
CA ALA A 28 -11.89 -10.87 10.27
C ALA A 28 -13.15 -11.65 9.86
N LYS A 29 -14.26 -10.96 9.61
CA LYS A 29 -15.51 -11.56 9.12
C LYS A 29 -15.30 -12.18 7.73
N PHE A 30 -14.72 -11.43 6.78
CA PHE A 30 -14.39 -11.91 5.44
C PHE A 30 -13.46 -13.13 5.47
N ALA A 31 -12.41 -13.13 6.31
CA ALA A 31 -11.53 -14.28 6.46
C ALA A 31 -12.26 -15.50 7.05
N THR A 32 -13.21 -15.28 7.96
CA THR A 32 -14.02 -16.35 8.56
C THR A 32 -15.00 -16.94 7.54
N GLU A 33 -15.73 -16.10 6.82
CA GLU A 33 -16.69 -16.51 5.78
C GLU A 33 -15.97 -17.15 4.59
N GLY A 34 -14.91 -16.53 4.07
CA GLY A 34 -14.09 -17.12 3.01
C GLY A 34 -13.46 -18.43 3.44
N GLY A 35 -12.97 -18.52 4.68
CA GLY A 35 -12.48 -19.77 5.25
C GLY A 35 -13.56 -20.84 5.40
N MET A 36 -14.81 -20.46 5.69
CA MET A 36 -15.95 -21.39 5.75
C MET A 36 -16.32 -21.93 4.38
N VAL A 37 -16.40 -21.06 3.36
CA VAL A 37 -16.68 -21.46 1.97
C VAL A 37 -15.56 -22.38 1.45
N LEU A 38 -14.29 -22.06 1.71
CA LEU A 38 -13.17 -22.92 1.35
C LEU A 38 -13.28 -24.32 2.00
N ARG A 39 -13.68 -24.40 3.27
CA ARG A 39 -13.89 -25.68 3.98
C ARG A 39 -15.05 -26.51 3.45
N GLN A 40 -16.01 -25.92 2.74
CA GLN A 40 -17.08 -26.68 2.08
C GLN A 40 -16.58 -27.37 0.82
N HIS A 41 -15.54 -26.84 0.18
CA HIS A 41 -15.01 -27.35 -1.08
C HIS A 41 -13.68 -28.11 -0.94
N ILE A 42 -12.98 -27.96 0.19
CA ILE A 42 -11.72 -28.62 0.50
C ILE A 42 -11.92 -29.48 1.76
N PRO A 43 -11.78 -30.81 1.66
CA PRO A 43 -11.90 -31.67 2.83
C PRO A 43 -10.81 -31.32 3.85
N VAL A 44 -11.22 -31.09 5.10
CA VAL A 44 -10.30 -30.91 6.23
C VAL A 44 -10.01 -32.29 6.80
N LEU A 45 -8.87 -32.85 6.43
CA LEU A 45 -8.45 -34.17 6.87
C LEU A 45 -7.94 -34.10 8.32
N PRO A 46 -8.22 -35.12 9.15
CA PRO A 46 -7.79 -35.15 10.55
C PRO A 46 -6.26 -35.19 10.70
N ASN A 47 -5.54 -35.64 9.65
CA ASN A 47 -4.09 -35.70 9.64
C ASN A 47 -3.51 -35.05 8.39
N TRP A 48 -2.57 -34.12 8.56
CA TRP A 48 -1.92 -33.45 7.45
C TRP A 48 -1.18 -34.40 6.49
N LYS A 49 -0.78 -35.60 6.95
CA LYS A 49 -0.12 -36.61 6.11
C LYS A 49 -1.05 -37.21 5.08
N GLU A 50 -2.36 -37.22 5.31
CA GLU A 50 -3.34 -37.81 4.38
C GLU A 50 -3.41 -37.00 3.08
N TYR A 51 -3.17 -35.69 3.13
CA TYR A 51 -3.03 -34.84 1.93
C TYR A 51 -1.84 -35.24 1.04
N LYS A 52 -0.85 -35.97 1.56
CA LYS A 52 0.28 -36.45 0.76
C LYS A 52 0.03 -37.82 0.14
N MET A 53 -0.95 -38.55 0.65
CA MET A 53 -1.24 -39.91 0.19
C MET A 53 -2.10 -39.90 -1.08
N ASP A 54 -2.86 -38.83 -1.28
CA ASP A 54 -3.68 -38.66 -2.47
C ASP A 54 -3.44 -37.26 -3.08
N PRO A 55 -2.77 -37.18 -4.24
CA PRO A 55 -2.56 -35.94 -4.97
C PRO A 55 -3.86 -35.26 -5.41
N SER A 56 -4.98 -35.99 -5.49
CA SER A 56 -6.27 -35.49 -5.97
C SER A 56 -6.77 -34.30 -5.15
N TYR A 57 -6.52 -34.27 -3.83
CA TYR A 57 -6.96 -33.16 -2.97
C TYR A 57 -6.35 -31.81 -3.36
N VAL A 58 -5.09 -31.82 -3.80
CA VAL A 58 -4.39 -30.60 -4.23
C VAL A 58 -4.81 -30.23 -5.65
N CYS A 59 -4.91 -31.21 -6.55
CA CYS A 59 -5.45 -31.01 -7.90
C CYS A 59 -6.87 -30.43 -7.86
N ASP A 60 -7.80 -31.05 -7.14
CA ASP A 60 -9.18 -30.59 -7.02
C ASP A 60 -9.28 -29.16 -6.49
N TYR A 61 -8.42 -28.79 -5.55
CA TYR A 61 -8.35 -27.43 -5.03
C TYR A 61 -7.86 -26.46 -6.10
N ILE A 62 -6.76 -26.77 -6.78
CA ILE A 62 -6.21 -25.94 -7.88
C ILE A 62 -7.25 -25.83 -8.99
N SER A 63 -7.88 -26.92 -9.43
CA SER A 63 -8.94 -26.94 -10.44
C SER A 63 -10.21 -26.20 -10.02
N LYS A 64 -10.46 -25.95 -8.72
CA LYS A 64 -11.57 -25.13 -8.24
C LYS A 64 -11.20 -23.64 -8.15
N VAL A 65 -9.96 -23.33 -7.75
CA VAL A 65 -9.47 -21.94 -7.63
C VAL A 65 -9.11 -21.34 -8.99
N SER A 66 -8.67 -22.18 -9.92
CA SER A 66 -8.12 -21.78 -11.22
C SER A 66 -9.10 -22.02 -12.39
N ARG A 67 -10.31 -22.54 -12.12
CA ARG A 67 -11.26 -23.04 -13.12
C ARG A 67 -11.64 -22.02 -14.19
N ASP A 68 -11.86 -20.77 -13.78
CA ASP A 68 -12.34 -19.71 -14.68
C ASP A 68 -11.23 -19.16 -15.59
N LYS A 69 -9.96 -19.33 -15.21
CA LYS A 69 -8.80 -18.73 -15.91
C LYS A 69 -8.11 -19.68 -16.88
N TYR A 70 -8.05 -20.97 -16.58
CA TYR A 70 -7.15 -21.90 -17.29
C TYR A 70 -7.84 -22.93 -18.19
N LYS A 71 -9.16 -22.87 -18.41
CA LYS A 71 -9.91 -23.65 -19.42
C LYS A 71 -9.39 -25.09 -19.62
N ASP A 72 -9.24 -25.82 -18.52
CA ASP A 72 -8.81 -27.22 -18.44
C ASP A 72 -7.32 -27.51 -18.77
N GLU A 73 -6.46 -26.50 -18.93
CA GLU A 73 -5.00 -26.64 -19.00
C GLU A 73 -4.38 -26.47 -17.60
N ASP A 74 -3.51 -27.40 -17.20
CA ASP A 74 -2.88 -27.36 -15.87
C ASP A 74 -1.84 -26.22 -15.79
N PRO A 75 -2.07 -25.17 -14.98
CA PRO A 75 -1.14 -24.06 -14.89
C PRO A 75 0.19 -24.53 -14.31
N THR A 76 1.29 -24.12 -14.93
CA THR A 76 2.62 -24.44 -14.43
C THR A 76 2.84 -23.82 -13.04
N PRO A 77 3.71 -24.41 -12.20
CA PRO A 77 4.04 -23.85 -10.89
C PRO A 77 4.51 -22.39 -10.94
N LEU A 78 5.17 -21.98 -12.02
CA LEU A 78 5.60 -20.60 -12.23
C LEU A 78 4.43 -19.66 -12.57
N GLU A 79 3.45 -20.12 -13.35
CA GLU A 79 2.23 -19.35 -13.64
C GLU A 79 1.39 -19.14 -12.38
N LEU A 80 1.23 -20.20 -11.58
CA LEU A 80 0.61 -20.09 -10.27
C LEU A 80 1.39 -19.11 -9.37
N PHE A 81 2.72 -19.19 -9.37
CA PHE A 81 3.55 -18.27 -8.59
C PHE A 81 3.33 -16.80 -9.00
N LYS A 82 3.28 -16.49 -10.30
CA LYS A 82 3.00 -15.14 -10.82
C LYS A 82 1.59 -14.67 -10.46
N GLU A 83 0.58 -15.54 -10.60
CA GLU A 83 -0.81 -15.24 -10.28
C GLU A 83 -0.97 -14.91 -8.78
N PHE A 84 -0.41 -15.73 -7.89
CA PHE A 84 -0.56 -15.52 -6.44
C PHE A 84 0.23 -14.34 -5.87
N HIS A 85 1.21 -13.81 -6.60
CA HIS A 85 2.04 -12.68 -6.16
C HIS A 85 1.87 -11.41 -6.98
N SER A 86 0.87 -11.39 -7.88
CA SER A 86 0.43 -10.20 -8.60
C SER A 86 -0.91 -9.72 -8.06
N SER A 87 -1.09 -8.39 -8.04
CA SER A 87 -2.39 -7.80 -7.74
C SER A 87 -3.32 -8.00 -8.94
N GLN A 88 -4.41 -8.75 -8.76
CA GLN A 88 -5.42 -8.93 -9.82
C GLN A 88 -6.04 -7.61 -10.31
N LYS A 89 -6.03 -6.57 -9.46
CA LYS A 89 -6.58 -5.26 -9.79
C LYS A 89 -5.65 -4.37 -10.59
N THR A 90 -4.36 -4.43 -10.30
CA THR A 90 -3.39 -3.45 -10.79
C THR A 90 -2.25 -4.09 -11.59
N GLY A 91 -2.20 -5.42 -11.67
CA GLY A 91 -1.07 -6.17 -12.19
C GLY A 91 0.22 -5.97 -11.40
N PHE A 92 0.18 -5.27 -10.26
CA PHE A 92 1.38 -4.86 -9.54
C PHE A 92 2.08 -6.07 -8.91
N ILE A 93 3.37 -6.21 -9.22
CA ILE A 93 4.28 -7.19 -8.65
C ILE A 93 5.34 -6.43 -7.83
N SER A 94 5.54 -6.85 -6.57
CA SER A 94 6.54 -6.20 -5.71
C SER A 94 7.96 -6.45 -6.23
N LYS A 95 8.88 -5.49 -6.04
CA LYS A 95 10.29 -5.63 -6.49
C LYS A 95 10.97 -6.93 -6.02
N PRO A 96 10.78 -7.43 -4.78
CA PRO A 96 11.34 -8.71 -4.36
C PRO A 96 10.75 -9.90 -5.12
N VAL A 97 9.44 -9.88 -5.40
CA VAL A 97 8.76 -10.93 -6.16
C VAL A 97 9.23 -10.91 -7.63
N GLN A 98 9.36 -9.73 -8.23
CA GLN A 98 9.87 -9.63 -9.60
C GLN A 98 11.27 -10.24 -9.72
N LYS A 99 12.18 -9.90 -8.79
CA LYS A 99 13.51 -10.54 -8.73
C LYS A 99 13.46 -12.06 -8.58
N ALA A 100 12.48 -12.57 -7.83
CA ALA A 100 12.29 -14.02 -7.68
C ALA A 100 11.83 -14.65 -9.00
N ILE A 101 10.92 -14.00 -9.73
CA ILE A 101 10.46 -14.43 -11.06
C ILE A 101 11.62 -14.42 -12.05
N ASP A 102 12.37 -13.32 -12.14
CA ASP A 102 13.51 -13.18 -13.05
C ASP A 102 14.57 -14.27 -12.77
N HIS A 103 14.79 -14.60 -11.49
CA HIS A 103 15.70 -15.67 -11.09
C HIS A 103 15.17 -17.06 -11.52
N MET A 104 13.88 -17.33 -11.35
CA MET A 104 13.27 -18.57 -11.83
C MET A 104 13.39 -18.70 -13.36
N GLU A 105 13.10 -17.63 -14.10
CA GLU A 105 13.21 -17.60 -15.56
C GLU A 105 14.65 -17.79 -16.04
N ALA A 106 15.63 -17.15 -15.38
CA ALA A 106 17.04 -17.34 -15.68
C ALA A 106 17.52 -18.78 -15.42
N MET A 107 17.04 -19.43 -14.35
CA MET A 107 17.35 -20.84 -14.09
C MET A 107 16.83 -21.77 -15.19
N MET A 108 15.66 -21.45 -15.78
CA MET A 108 15.08 -22.23 -16.88
C MET A 108 15.68 -21.87 -18.26
N GLY A 109 16.27 -20.69 -18.42
CA GLY A 109 16.83 -20.20 -19.68
C GLY A 109 18.29 -20.58 -19.96
N ASN A 110 19.00 -21.15 -18.98
CA ASN A 110 20.39 -21.59 -19.18
C ASN A 110 20.43 -22.89 -20.03
N PRO A 111 21.26 -22.95 -21.09
CA PRO A 111 21.43 -24.18 -21.86
C PRO A 111 22.02 -25.26 -20.95
N VAL A 112 21.38 -26.43 -20.97
CA VAL A 112 21.78 -27.57 -20.14
C VAL A 112 23.10 -28.12 -20.67
N GLU A 113 24.10 -28.29 -19.78
CA GLU A 113 25.34 -29.01 -20.09
C GLU A 113 25.00 -30.42 -20.61
N GLU A 114 25.65 -30.82 -21.70
CA GLU A 114 25.37 -32.07 -22.44
C GLU A 114 25.37 -33.29 -21.49
N GLY A 115 24.18 -33.80 -21.16
CA GLY A 115 23.99 -34.96 -20.28
C GLY A 115 23.12 -34.74 -19.02
N GLN A 116 22.67 -33.52 -18.72
CA GLN A 116 21.68 -33.27 -17.64
C GLN A 116 20.25 -33.08 -18.18
N GLU A 117 19.25 -33.44 -17.38
CA GLU A 117 17.83 -33.15 -17.66
C GLU A 117 17.55 -31.68 -17.30
N PRO A 118 16.83 -30.91 -18.15
CA PRO A 118 16.52 -29.51 -17.85
C PRO A 118 15.81 -29.37 -16.49
N PRO A 119 16.13 -28.34 -15.69
CA PRO A 119 15.51 -28.16 -14.40
C PRO A 119 14.00 -27.97 -14.56
N SER A 120 13.21 -28.85 -13.94
CA SER A 120 11.75 -28.74 -14.00
C SER A 120 11.26 -27.43 -13.36
N THR A 121 10.12 -26.94 -13.83
CA THR A 121 9.44 -25.75 -13.28
C THR A 121 9.20 -25.90 -11.77
N GLU A 122 8.82 -27.10 -11.32
CA GLU A 122 8.61 -27.41 -9.90
C GLU A 122 9.89 -27.32 -9.07
N SER A 123 11.00 -27.86 -9.58
CA SER A 123 12.32 -27.80 -8.92
C SER A 123 12.79 -26.36 -8.77
N THR A 124 12.61 -25.56 -9.83
CA THR A 124 13.02 -24.15 -9.88
C THR A 124 12.22 -23.30 -8.88
N VAL A 125 10.89 -23.45 -8.85
CA VAL A 125 10.04 -22.76 -7.87
C VAL A 125 10.38 -23.21 -6.44
N CYS A 126 10.62 -24.50 -6.22
CA CYS A 126 11.02 -25.03 -4.92
C CYS A 126 12.33 -24.40 -4.41
N GLU A 127 13.33 -24.22 -5.26
CA GLU A 127 14.63 -23.66 -4.87
C GLU A 127 14.51 -22.19 -4.46
N VAL A 128 13.77 -21.39 -5.22
CA VAL A 128 13.56 -19.96 -4.92
C VAL A 128 12.75 -19.77 -3.65
N VAL A 129 11.72 -20.61 -3.43
CA VAL A 129 10.93 -20.58 -2.20
C VAL A 129 11.77 -21.04 -0.99
N ARG A 130 12.60 -22.07 -1.15
CA ARG A 130 13.51 -22.58 -0.10
C ARG A 130 14.59 -21.59 0.30
N SER A 131 15.01 -20.73 -0.62
CA SER A 131 15.99 -19.68 -0.38
C SER A 131 15.45 -18.53 0.48
N ASN A 132 14.13 -18.48 0.73
CA ASN A 132 13.51 -17.44 1.55
C ASN A 132 13.74 -17.67 3.05
N THR A 133 14.15 -16.61 3.76
CA THR A 133 14.35 -16.62 5.23
C THR A 133 13.04 -16.74 6.01
N PHE A 134 11.89 -16.51 5.38
CA PHE A 134 10.56 -16.65 5.99
C PHE A 134 10.36 -18.03 6.61
N LEU A 135 10.64 -19.11 5.87
CA LEU A 135 10.48 -20.47 6.38
C LEU A 135 11.38 -20.70 7.61
N ARG A 136 12.61 -20.17 7.59
CA ARG A 136 13.53 -20.20 8.75
C ARG A 136 12.99 -19.39 9.93
N ALA A 137 12.34 -18.25 9.69
CA ALA A 137 11.75 -17.39 10.71
C ALA A 137 10.50 -18.01 11.36
N VAL A 138 9.70 -18.78 10.61
CA VAL A 138 8.55 -19.53 11.13
C VAL A 138 8.89 -20.94 11.63
N GLY A 139 10.19 -21.25 11.77
CA GLY A 139 10.67 -22.52 12.35
C GLY A 139 10.70 -23.72 11.40
N ILE A 140 10.47 -23.49 10.11
CA ILE A 140 10.50 -24.51 9.05
C ILE A 140 11.86 -24.43 8.34
N SER A 141 12.85 -25.18 8.83
CA SER A 141 14.17 -25.25 8.19
C SER A 141 14.28 -26.43 7.22
N PRO A 142 14.95 -26.27 6.05
CA PRO A 142 15.24 -27.40 5.16
C PRO A 142 16.06 -28.47 5.88
N LYS A 143 15.61 -29.72 5.85
CA LYS A 143 16.40 -30.87 6.32
C LYS A 143 17.53 -31.14 5.34
N LYS A 144 18.66 -30.47 5.52
CA LYS A 144 20.04 -30.89 5.21
C LYS A 144 20.91 -29.63 5.11
N ARG A 145 21.60 -29.35 6.20
CA ARG A 145 23.05 -29.14 6.29
C ARG A 145 23.37 -29.23 7.77
N SER A 146 24.55 -29.79 8.06
CA SER A 146 25.25 -29.96 9.34
C SER A 146 24.67 -29.25 10.59
N ARG A 147 24.95 -29.82 11.78
CA ARG A 147 24.79 -29.25 13.14
C ARG A 147 25.47 -27.88 13.33
N VAL A 148 25.33 -26.94 12.40
CA VAL A 148 25.72 -25.54 12.57
C VAL A 148 24.77 -24.98 13.61
N SER A 149 25.38 -24.71 14.75
CA SER A 149 24.79 -24.55 16.08
C SER A 149 23.59 -23.60 16.10
N ARG A 150 22.57 -23.92 16.91
CA ARG A 150 21.50 -22.98 17.32
C ARG A 150 22.03 -21.59 17.72
N SER A 151 23.30 -21.52 18.15
CA SER A 151 24.05 -20.28 18.41
C SER A 151 24.10 -19.32 17.21
N CYS A 152 24.32 -19.80 15.98
CA CYS A 152 24.41 -18.90 14.82
C CYS A 152 23.05 -18.29 14.44
N GLN A 153 21.96 -19.04 14.63
CA GLN A 153 20.60 -18.54 14.40
C GLN A 153 20.21 -17.46 15.42
N PHE A 154 20.58 -17.64 16.69
CA PHE A 154 20.35 -16.63 17.72
C PHE A 154 21.15 -15.34 17.45
N GLN A 155 22.41 -15.47 17.02
CA GLN A 155 23.25 -14.33 16.65
C GLN A 155 22.69 -13.56 15.44
N ASP A 156 22.21 -14.26 14.41
CA ASP A 156 21.56 -13.64 13.24
C ASP A 156 20.32 -12.84 13.65
N LEU A 157 19.45 -13.40 14.50
CA LEU A 157 18.25 -12.72 15.00
C LEU A 157 18.60 -11.49 15.85
N MET A 158 19.56 -11.61 16.76
CA MET A 158 20.01 -10.50 17.59
C MET A 158 20.58 -9.36 16.74
N ARG A 159 21.34 -9.70 15.69
CA ARG A 159 21.85 -8.71 14.72
C ARG A 159 20.71 -8.04 13.95
N GLY A 160 19.70 -8.81 13.52
CA GLY A 160 18.51 -8.30 12.86
C GLY A 160 17.72 -7.32 13.72
N LEU A 161 17.41 -7.71 14.97
CA LEU A 161 16.71 -6.88 15.95
C LEU A 161 17.47 -5.60 16.28
N TYR A 162 18.78 -5.67 16.44
CA TYR A 162 19.62 -4.50 16.68
C TYR A 162 19.54 -3.51 15.52
N LEU A 163 19.71 -4.01 14.28
CA LEU A 163 19.66 -3.16 13.09
C LEU A 163 18.27 -2.54 12.88
N GLU A 164 17.21 -3.29 13.17
CA GLU A 164 15.84 -2.79 13.12
C GLU A 164 15.58 -1.72 14.20
N LYS A 165 16.14 -1.88 15.41
CA LYS A 165 16.09 -0.86 16.46
C LYS A 165 16.77 0.44 16.02
N VAL A 166 17.97 0.33 15.44
CA VAL A 166 18.71 1.48 14.90
C VAL A 166 17.90 2.19 13.79
N ARG A 167 17.33 1.44 12.85
CA ARG A 167 16.48 2.02 11.80
C ARG A 167 15.24 2.72 12.36
N ARG A 168 14.61 2.12 13.38
CA ARG A 168 13.44 2.69 14.07
C ARG A 168 13.81 3.99 14.79
N ASP A 169 14.97 4.03 15.44
CA ASP A 169 15.48 5.22 16.11
C ASP A 169 15.77 6.34 15.11
N ALA A 170 16.43 6.03 14.00
CA ALA A 170 16.66 7.00 12.92
C ALA A 170 15.34 7.57 12.36
N LEU A 171 14.34 6.71 12.12
CA LEU A 171 13.03 7.14 11.64
C LEU A 171 12.31 8.04 12.65
N ARG A 172 12.40 7.71 13.95
CA ARG A 172 11.84 8.56 15.02
C ARG A 172 12.45 9.95 15.00
N GLU A 173 13.74 10.09 14.75
CA GLU A 173 14.38 11.41 14.75
C GLU A 173 14.02 12.21 13.51
N THR A 174 13.87 11.57 12.35
CA THR A 174 13.32 12.23 11.16
C THR A 174 11.90 12.77 11.43
N ILE A 175 11.04 11.97 12.07
CA ILE A 175 9.67 12.40 12.41
C ILE A 175 9.69 13.59 13.38
N LYS A 176 10.56 13.57 14.40
CA LYS A 176 10.72 14.71 15.32
C LYS A 176 11.18 15.96 14.56
N GLN A 177 12.16 15.82 13.68
CA GLN A 177 12.69 16.94 12.89
C GLN A 177 11.61 17.53 11.98
N GLN A 178 10.83 16.69 11.30
CA GLN A 178 9.72 17.14 10.47
C GLN A 178 8.64 17.88 11.28
N ASN A 179 8.31 17.38 12.48
CA ASN A 179 7.35 18.06 13.35
C ASN A 179 7.85 19.43 13.82
N LEU A 180 9.16 19.58 14.06
CA LEU A 180 9.75 20.87 14.40
C LEU A 180 9.64 21.86 13.23
N GLN A 181 9.99 21.42 12.01
CA GLN A 181 9.83 22.24 10.81
C GLN A 181 8.37 22.64 10.56
N LEU A 182 7.41 21.73 10.78
CA LEU A 182 5.99 22.03 10.67
C LEU A 182 5.53 23.06 11.72
N ALA A 183 6.08 23.03 12.93
CA ALA A 183 5.78 24.02 13.96
C ALA A 183 6.30 25.41 13.58
N ASP A 184 7.52 25.51 13.06
CA ASP A 184 8.11 26.78 12.61
C ASP A 184 7.32 27.37 11.43
N LEU A 185 6.98 26.54 10.43
CA LEU A 185 6.15 26.98 9.31
C LEU A 185 4.77 27.47 9.75
N ARG A 186 4.16 26.83 10.74
CA ARG A 186 2.88 27.28 11.33
C ARG A 186 3.03 28.61 12.04
N LYS A 187 4.12 28.83 12.76
CA LYS A 187 4.41 30.12 13.40
C LYS A 187 4.55 31.23 12.35
N ILE A 188 5.38 30.99 11.33
CA ILE A 188 5.58 31.94 10.23
C ILE A 188 4.26 32.25 9.51
N SER A 189 3.42 31.25 9.27
CA SER A 189 2.14 31.47 8.58
C SER A 189 1.16 32.30 9.42
N VAL A 190 1.11 32.09 10.74
CA VAL A 190 0.31 32.92 11.65
C VAL A 190 0.79 34.36 11.62
N GLU A 191 2.09 34.60 11.79
CA GLU A 191 2.68 35.95 11.76
C GLU A 191 2.43 36.65 10.42
N ALA A 192 2.57 35.94 9.30
CA ALA A 192 2.27 36.47 7.97
C ALA A 192 0.78 36.83 7.80
N THR A 193 -0.13 36.03 8.37
CA THR A 193 -1.58 36.33 8.31
C THR A 193 -1.93 37.56 9.14
N GLU A 194 -1.31 37.74 10.30
CA GLU A 194 -1.51 38.92 11.15
C GLU A 194 -0.97 40.19 10.48
N ALA A 195 0.24 40.14 9.93
CA ALA A 195 0.82 41.24 9.15
C ALA A 195 -0.04 41.61 7.93
N ARG A 196 -0.65 40.62 7.27
CA ARG A 196 -1.59 40.87 6.17
C ARG A 196 -2.85 41.57 6.67
N ARG A 197 -3.42 41.14 7.80
CA ARG A 197 -4.62 41.77 8.39
C ARG A 197 -4.37 43.23 8.74
N THR A 198 -3.25 43.55 9.38
CA THR A 198 -2.90 44.93 9.73
C THR A 198 -2.71 45.79 8.48
N THR A 199 -1.99 45.29 7.49
CA THR A 199 -1.80 45.98 6.20
C THR A 199 -3.13 46.22 5.49
N THR A 200 -4.03 45.23 5.45
CA THR A 200 -5.36 45.39 4.85
C THR A 200 -6.22 46.41 5.58
N ALA A 201 -6.17 46.44 6.92
CA ALA A 201 -6.90 47.41 7.72
C ALA A 201 -6.40 48.84 7.49
N GLN A 202 -5.08 49.04 7.37
CA GLN A 202 -4.49 50.34 7.03
C GLN A 202 -4.92 50.80 5.64
N LEU A 203 -4.87 49.91 4.63
CA LEU A 203 -5.33 50.22 3.28
C LEU A 203 -6.81 50.59 3.23
N GLU A 204 -7.66 49.89 3.99
CA GLU A 204 -9.08 50.21 4.09
C GLU A 204 -9.31 51.57 4.75
N ALA A 205 -8.55 51.90 5.80
CA ALA A 205 -8.62 53.22 6.44
C ALA A 205 -8.24 54.35 5.47
N PHE A 206 -7.15 54.19 4.71
CA PHE A 206 -6.77 55.16 3.68
C PHE A 206 -7.83 55.28 2.56
N ARG A 207 -8.44 54.17 2.15
CA ARG A 207 -9.54 54.17 1.17
C ARG A 207 -10.76 54.93 1.67
N LYS A 208 -11.17 54.73 2.92
CA LYS A 208 -12.29 55.48 3.53
C LYS A 208 -12.00 56.97 3.61
N GLU A 209 -10.78 57.34 3.98
CA GLU A 209 -10.38 58.74 4.02
C GLU A 209 -10.36 59.38 2.63
N ALA A 210 -9.85 58.66 1.63
CA ALA A 210 -9.91 59.10 0.23
C ALA A 210 -11.35 59.25 -0.27
N ALA A 211 -12.25 58.33 0.09
CA ALA A 211 -13.67 58.41 -0.25
C ALA A 211 -14.35 59.63 0.38
N ARG A 212 -14.12 59.89 1.68
CA ARG A 212 -14.61 61.10 2.35
C ARG A 212 -14.13 62.38 1.68
N LYS A 213 -12.83 62.44 1.32
CA LYS A 213 -12.28 63.57 0.59
C LYS A 213 -12.93 63.73 -0.79
N ALA A 214 -13.17 62.64 -1.51
CA ALA A 214 -13.86 62.67 -2.80
C ALA A 214 -15.31 63.16 -2.67
N GLU A 215 -16.05 62.70 -1.66
CA GLU A 215 -17.41 63.18 -1.35
C GLU A 215 -17.42 64.68 -1.03
N MET A 216 -16.46 65.16 -0.24
CA MET A 216 -16.31 66.59 0.06
C MET A 216 -16.08 67.41 -1.22
N ILE A 217 -15.17 66.95 -2.09
CA ILE A 217 -14.89 67.58 -3.38
C ILE A 217 -16.15 67.59 -4.26
N GLN A 218 -16.90 66.49 -4.30
CA GLN A 218 -18.15 66.40 -5.05
C GLN A 218 -19.22 67.36 -4.51
N SER A 219 -19.37 67.47 -3.20
CA SER A 219 -20.30 68.43 -2.58
C SER A 219 -19.92 69.87 -2.93
N PHE A 220 -18.64 70.21 -2.88
CA PHE A 220 -18.17 71.55 -3.24
C PHE A 220 -18.43 71.86 -4.73
N ARG A 221 -18.22 70.87 -5.61
CA ARG A 221 -18.53 70.98 -7.05
C ARG A 221 -20.02 71.27 -7.29
N MET A 222 -20.91 70.59 -6.57
CA MET A 222 -22.36 70.82 -6.67
C MET A 222 -22.77 72.22 -6.19
N VAL A 223 -22.19 72.71 -5.09
CA VAL A 223 -22.48 74.06 -4.55
C VAL A 223 -22.00 75.16 -5.51
N LEU A 224 -20.83 74.98 -6.14
CA LEU A 224 -20.30 75.95 -7.09
C LEU A 224 -20.90 75.83 -8.51
N GLY A 225 -21.81 74.88 -8.77
CA GLY A 225 -22.47 74.71 -10.06
C GLY A 225 -21.52 74.31 -11.21
N VAL A 226 -20.34 73.77 -10.90
CA VAL A 226 -19.34 73.42 -11.92
C VAL A 226 -19.64 72.02 -12.46
N GLU A 227 -20.61 71.89 -13.37
CA GLU A 227 -20.83 70.67 -14.14
C GLU A 227 -19.70 70.50 -15.17
N GLY A 228 -18.70 69.69 -14.83
CA GLY A 228 -17.72 69.23 -15.81
C GLY A 228 -18.29 68.06 -16.61
N GLN A 229 -18.72 68.31 -17.85
CA GLN A 229 -18.83 67.26 -18.87
C GLN A 229 -17.47 66.58 -19.02
N VAL A 230 -17.37 65.31 -18.63
CA VAL A 230 -16.24 64.47 -19.04
C VAL A 230 -16.66 63.77 -20.33
N HIS A 231 -16.22 64.31 -21.46
CA HIS A 231 -16.31 63.63 -22.74
C HIS A 231 -15.30 62.45 -22.73
N PRO A 232 -15.72 61.20 -23.00
CA PRO A 232 -14.80 60.08 -23.05
C PRO A 232 -14.08 60.09 -24.40
N SER A 233 -12.84 60.57 -24.43
CA SER A 233 -11.99 60.49 -25.62
C SER A 233 -10.61 59.96 -25.23
N LEU A 234 -10.45 58.65 -25.44
CA LEU A 234 -9.30 57.96 -26.03
C LEU A 234 -7.87 58.42 -25.65
N LEU A 235 -7.13 57.50 -25.01
CA LEU A 235 -5.74 57.22 -25.41
C LEU A 235 -5.41 55.74 -25.12
N VAL A 236 -5.40 54.98 -26.21
CA VAL A 236 -4.61 53.76 -26.40
C VAL A 236 -3.14 54.17 -26.48
N SER A 237 -2.24 53.44 -25.84
CA SER A 237 -0.89 53.13 -26.36
C SER A 237 -0.19 52.11 -25.46
N GLU A 238 0.13 50.97 -26.09
CA GLU A 238 1.17 49.94 -25.85
C GLU A 238 1.69 49.63 -24.43
#